data_AF-A0A4S8I5I1-F1
#
_entry.id   AF-A0A4S8I5I1-F1
#
_cell.length_a   1.000
_cell.length_b   1.000
_cell.length_c   1.000
_cell.angle_alpha   90.00
_cell.angle_beta   90.00
_cell.angle_gamma   90.00
#
_symmetry.space_group_name_H-M   'P 1'
#
loop_
_entity.id
_entity.type
_entity.pdbx_description
1 polymer ?
#
loop_
_entity_poly.entity_id
_entity_poly.type
_entity_poly.pdbx_seq_one_letter_code
_entity_poly.pdbx_strand_id
1 'polypeptide(L)'
;MSPQTETKASVGFKAGVKDYKLTYYTPDYEVKDTDILAAFRVTPQPGVPPEEAGAAVAAESSTGSVTNMFTSIVGNVFGFKAFELYVWRICEFPLLIPKLSKARLTAFSRGIFFTQDWVSMPGVLPVASGGIHVWHMPALTEIFGDDSVLQFGGGTLGHPWGNAPGAVANRVALEACVQARNED
;
A
#
# COMPACT_ATOMS: atom_id res chain seq x y z
N MET A 1 20.17 -22.48 -48.80
CA MET A 1 20.94 -22.16 -47.58
C MET A 1 20.00 -21.45 -46.64
N SER A 2 19.61 -22.09 -45.54
CA SER A 2 18.79 -21.46 -44.50
C SER A 2 19.71 -20.59 -43.63
N PRO A 3 19.30 -19.37 -43.21
CA PRO A 3 20.13 -18.56 -42.36
C PRO A 3 20.22 -19.21 -40.97
N GLN A 4 21.43 -19.57 -40.53
CA GLN A 4 21.68 -19.92 -39.14
C GLN A 4 21.82 -18.62 -38.34
N THR A 5 20.85 -18.34 -37.49
CA THR A 5 20.97 -17.28 -36.49
C THR A 5 21.88 -17.78 -35.38
N GLU A 6 23.13 -17.34 -35.35
CA GLU A 6 24.04 -17.63 -34.24
C GLU A 6 23.67 -16.78 -33.02
N THR A 7 23.16 -17.43 -31.97
CA THR A 7 22.97 -16.80 -30.67
C THR A 7 24.32 -16.66 -29.97
N LYS A 8 24.88 -15.44 -29.93
CA LYS A 8 26.05 -15.13 -29.10
C LYS A 8 25.66 -15.12 -27.63
N ALA A 9 25.68 -16.28 -26.98
CA ALA A 9 25.60 -16.35 -25.53
C ALA A 9 26.92 -15.81 -24.94
N SER A 10 26.85 -14.72 -24.19
CA SER A 10 27.99 -14.20 -23.41
C SER A 10 28.47 -15.27 -22.42
N VAL A 11 29.79 -15.38 -22.30
CA VAL A 11 30.50 -16.33 -21.41
C VAL A 11 29.92 -16.24 -19.99
N GLY A 12 29.17 -17.26 -19.57
CA GLY A 12 28.55 -17.33 -18.24
C GLY A 12 27.04 -17.64 -18.21
N PHE A 13 26.31 -17.47 -19.32
CA PHE A 13 24.88 -17.77 -19.35
C PHE A 13 24.59 -19.25 -19.69
N LYS A 14 24.35 -20.08 -18.66
CA LYS A 14 23.74 -21.41 -18.83
C LYS A 14 22.23 -21.28 -18.98
N ALA A 15 21.66 -21.82 -20.05
CA ALA A 15 20.22 -21.92 -20.27
C ALA A 15 19.60 -23.06 -19.43
N GLY A 16 18.41 -22.83 -18.86
CA GLY A 16 17.68 -23.76 -17.99
C GLY A 16 16.77 -23.01 -17.02
N VAL A 17 15.80 -23.71 -16.42
CA VAL A 17 15.03 -23.16 -15.28
C VAL A 17 16.02 -22.99 -14.12
N LYS A 18 16.12 -21.78 -13.58
CA LYS A 18 16.97 -21.46 -12.44
C LYS A 18 16.10 -20.97 -11.30
N ASP A 19 16.53 -21.28 -10.08
CA ASP A 19 15.91 -20.76 -8.87
C ASP A 19 16.02 -19.23 -8.86
N TYR A 20 14.92 -18.55 -8.55
CA TYR A 20 14.86 -17.09 -8.49
C TYR A 20 15.80 -16.53 -7.44
N LYS A 21 16.02 -17.28 -6.34
CA LYS A 21 16.95 -16.91 -5.27
C LYS A 21 18.36 -16.60 -5.78
N LEU A 22 18.81 -17.25 -6.86
CA LEU A 22 20.18 -17.07 -7.36
C LEU A 22 20.44 -15.66 -7.90
N THR A 23 19.41 -14.98 -8.40
CA THR A 23 19.53 -13.67 -9.06
C THR A 23 18.77 -12.55 -8.37
N TYR A 24 17.69 -12.87 -7.65
CA TYR A 24 16.78 -11.86 -7.08
C TYR A 24 16.73 -11.85 -5.54
N TYR A 25 17.46 -12.75 -4.87
CA TYR A 25 17.62 -12.70 -3.41
C TYR A 25 18.98 -12.13 -3.02
N THR A 26 18.99 -10.86 -2.60
CA THR A 26 20.20 -10.13 -2.22
C THR A 26 20.03 -9.56 -0.81
N PRO A 27 20.20 -10.38 0.25
CA PRO A 27 19.96 -9.94 1.63
C PRO A 27 20.92 -8.83 2.09
N ASP A 28 22.08 -8.72 1.45
CA ASP A 28 23.10 -7.70 1.73
C ASP A 28 22.97 -6.45 0.84
N TYR A 29 21.87 -6.31 0.08
CA TYR A 29 21.64 -5.14 -0.76
C TYR A 29 21.48 -3.88 0.09
N GLU A 30 22.34 -2.88 -0.16
CA GLU A 30 22.20 -1.55 0.43
C GLU A 30 21.11 -0.77 -0.30
N VAL A 31 19.98 -0.56 0.38
CA VAL A 31 18.86 0.23 -0.11
C VAL A 31 19.29 1.67 -0.39
N LYS A 32 18.93 2.18 -1.56
CA LYS A 32 19.18 3.58 -1.94
C LYS A 32 17.92 4.41 -1.78
N ASP A 33 18.10 5.69 -1.51
CA ASP A 33 17.00 6.67 -1.42
C ASP A 33 16.19 6.81 -2.73
N THR A 34 16.74 6.32 -3.85
CA THR A 34 16.08 6.32 -5.17
C THR A 34 15.29 5.06 -5.47
N ASP A 35 15.34 4.05 -4.60
CA ASP A 35 14.70 2.76 -4.82
C ASP A 35 13.20 2.81 -4.45
N ILE A 36 12.36 2.15 -5.25
CA ILE A 36 10.94 1.91 -4.90
C ILE A 36 10.90 0.68 -4.00
N LEU A 37 10.42 0.85 -2.77
CA LEU A 37 10.30 -0.26 -1.81
C LEU A 37 8.87 -0.78 -1.77
N ALA A 38 8.71 -2.09 -1.67
CA ALA A 38 7.40 -2.73 -1.55
C ALA A 38 7.44 -3.77 -0.43
N ALA A 39 6.44 -3.74 0.45
CA ALA A 39 6.27 -4.74 1.51
C ALA A 39 5.17 -5.74 1.14
N PHE A 40 5.55 -7.01 1.11
CA PHE A 40 4.66 -8.11 0.78
C PHE A 40 4.50 -9.06 1.96
N ARG A 41 3.27 -9.48 2.23
CA ARG A 41 3.01 -10.66 3.08
C ARG A 41 2.79 -11.85 2.16
N VAL A 42 3.74 -12.79 2.18
CA VAL A 42 3.75 -13.96 1.31
C VAL A 42 3.51 -15.22 2.14
N THR A 43 2.52 -16.02 1.76
CA THR A 43 2.33 -17.38 2.26
C THR A 43 2.74 -18.36 1.16
N PRO A 44 3.94 -18.97 1.24
CA PRO A 44 4.39 -19.94 0.24
C PRO A 44 3.60 -21.25 0.35
N GLN A 45 3.45 -21.95 -0.77
CA GLN A 45 2.91 -23.32 -0.77
C GLN A 45 3.81 -24.28 0.03
N PRO A 46 3.26 -25.37 0.58
CA PRO A 46 4.05 -26.39 1.28
C PRO A 46 5.21 -26.89 0.41
N GLY A 47 6.43 -26.83 0.96
CA GLY A 47 7.66 -27.24 0.27
C GLY A 47 8.39 -26.14 -0.49
N VAL A 48 7.86 -24.91 -0.57
CA VAL A 48 8.56 -23.75 -1.16
C VAL A 48 9.26 -22.94 -0.07
N PRO A 49 10.60 -22.74 -0.14
CA PRO A 49 11.32 -21.91 0.81
C PRO A 49 10.86 -20.43 0.75
N PRO A 50 10.75 -19.72 1.89
CA PRO A 50 10.35 -18.33 1.92
C PRO A 50 11.24 -17.39 1.08
N GLU A 51 12.55 -17.64 1.03
CA GLU A 51 13.48 -16.81 0.25
C GLU A 51 13.27 -16.97 -1.26
N GLU A 52 12.94 -18.18 -1.71
CA GLU A 52 12.61 -18.46 -3.11
C GLU A 52 11.28 -17.81 -3.49
N ALA A 53 10.29 -17.88 -2.59
CA ALA A 53 9.02 -17.19 -2.73
C ALA A 53 9.19 -15.67 -2.85
N GLY A 54 10.01 -15.06 -1.98
CA GLY A 54 10.33 -13.63 -2.05
C GLY A 54 11.10 -13.24 -3.30
N ALA A 55 12.05 -14.07 -3.74
CA ALA A 55 12.81 -13.83 -4.96
C ALA A 55 11.94 -13.93 -6.22
N ALA A 56 11.00 -14.88 -6.28
CA ALA A 56 10.04 -15.01 -7.38
C ALA A 56 9.16 -13.77 -7.51
N VAL A 57 8.69 -13.21 -6.39
CA VAL A 57 7.95 -11.94 -6.36
C VAL A 57 8.77 -10.80 -6.96
N ALA A 58 10.02 -10.65 -6.52
CA ALA A 58 10.90 -9.59 -7.02
C ALA A 58 11.22 -9.75 -8.51
N ALA A 59 11.44 -10.97 -8.97
CA ALA A 59 11.72 -11.27 -10.38
C ALA A 59 10.54 -10.89 -11.30
N GLU A 60 9.35 -11.39 -10.97
CA GLU A 60 8.16 -11.22 -11.80
C GLU A 60 7.58 -9.80 -11.78
N SER A 61 8.06 -8.94 -10.86
CA SER A 61 7.59 -7.56 -10.71
C SER A 61 8.57 -6.47 -11.16
N SER A 62 9.82 -6.80 -11.54
CA SER A 62 10.89 -5.80 -11.73
C SER A 62 11.32 -5.52 -13.17
N THR A 63 11.37 -6.52 -14.06
CA THR A 63 12.00 -6.36 -15.39
C THR A 63 11.09 -5.73 -16.45
N GLY A 64 10.55 -4.54 -16.15
CA GLY A 64 9.72 -3.73 -17.05
C GLY A 64 9.56 -2.28 -16.53
N SER A 65 9.05 -1.36 -17.37
CA SER A 65 8.78 0.05 -16.97
C SER A 65 7.80 0.13 -15.78
N VAL A 66 7.66 1.29 -15.12
CA VAL A 66 6.72 1.47 -13.98
C VAL A 66 5.29 1.05 -14.34
N THR A 67 4.84 1.26 -15.58
CA THR A 67 3.55 0.77 -16.08
C THR A 67 3.50 -0.76 -16.10
N ASN A 68 4.58 -1.41 -16.51
CA ASN A 68 4.71 -2.87 -16.46
C ASN A 68 4.83 -3.39 -15.02
N MET A 69 5.40 -2.63 -14.08
CA MET A 69 5.48 -3.00 -12.66
C MET A 69 4.07 -3.12 -12.05
N PHE A 70 3.20 -2.13 -12.24
CA PHE A 70 1.83 -2.19 -11.71
C PHE A 70 0.98 -3.29 -12.38
N THR A 71 1.08 -3.47 -13.71
CA THR A 71 0.36 -4.54 -14.41
C THR A 71 0.89 -5.93 -14.04
N SER A 72 2.20 -6.09 -13.85
CA SER A 72 2.79 -7.36 -13.40
C SER A 72 2.49 -7.68 -11.93
N ILE A 73 2.54 -6.69 -11.03
CA ILE A 73 2.18 -6.88 -9.61
C ILE A 73 0.73 -7.33 -9.51
N VAL A 74 -0.21 -6.61 -10.15
CA VAL A 74 -1.65 -6.92 -10.05
C VAL A 74 -2.05 -8.14 -10.90
N GLY A 75 -1.42 -8.36 -12.05
CA GLY A 75 -1.80 -9.40 -13.01
C GLY A 75 -1.07 -10.73 -12.85
N ASN A 76 0.27 -10.73 -12.74
CA ASN A 76 1.07 -11.95 -12.78
C ASN A 76 1.37 -12.50 -11.38
N VAL A 77 1.74 -11.64 -10.42
CA VAL A 77 2.18 -12.08 -9.09
C VAL A 77 1.02 -12.63 -8.25
N PHE A 78 -0.16 -11.98 -8.27
CA PHE A 78 -1.34 -12.50 -7.57
C PHE A 78 -1.86 -13.83 -8.13
N GLY A 79 -1.52 -14.18 -9.38
CA GLY A 79 -1.89 -15.43 -10.04
C GLY A 79 -0.85 -16.55 -9.92
N PHE A 80 0.25 -16.32 -9.21
CA PHE A 80 1.38 -17.24 -9.20
C PHE A 80 1.08 -18.49 -8.38
N LYS A 81 1.13 -19.67 -9.02
CA LYS A 81 0.73 -20.96 -8.43
C LYS A 81 1.55 -21.37 -7.20
N ALA A 82 2.73 -20.78 -6.99
CA ALA A 82 3.58 -21.09 -5.84
C ALA A 82 3.14 -20.38 -4.55
N PHE A 83 2.10 -19.53 -4.60
CA PHE A 83 1.55 -18.86 -3.42
C PHE A 83 0.15 -19.38 -3.10
N GLU A 84 -0.13 -19.52 -1.81
CA GLU A 84 -1.48 -19.80 -1.31
C GLU A 84 -2.24 -18.49 -1.09
N LEU A 85 -1.55 -17.46 -0.60
CA LEU A 85 -2.08 -16.13 -0.39
C LEU A 85 -0.99 -15.08 -0.59
N TYR A 86 -1.35 -14.00 -1.27
CA TYR A 86 -0.48 -12.86 -1.49
C TYR A 86 -1.23 -11.56 -1.17
N VAL A 87 -0.63 -10.72 -0.33
CA VAL A 87 -1.18 -9.40 0.01
C VAL A 87 -0.08 -8.36 -0.19
N TRP A 88 -0.29 -7.47 -1.17
CA TRP A 88 0.47 -6.23 -1.26
C TRP A 88 -0.05 -5.26 -0.21
N ARG A 89 0.84 -4.76 0.65
CA ARG A 89 0.43 -3.95 1.79
C ARG A 89 0.68 -2.46 1.55
N ILE A 90 1.89 -2.07 1.14
CA ILE A 90 2.30 -0.67 0.88
C ILE A 90 3.49 -0.64 -0.11
N CYS A 91 3.54 0.37 -1.00
CA CYS A 91 4.78 0.81 -1.68
C CYS A 91 5.24 2.18 -1.14
N GLU A 92 6.56 2.36 -1.07
CA GLU A 92 7.23 3.64 -0.95
C GLU A 92 7.61 4.14 -2.35
N PHE A 93 7.27 5.40 -2.66
CA PHE A 93 7.63 6.02 -3.94
C PHE A 93 8.71 7.07 -3.71
N PRO A 94 9.93 6.88 -4.25
CA PRO A 94 10.93 7.92 -4.28
C PRO A 94 10.49 8.93 -5.34
N LEU A 95 9.97 10.07 -4.89
CA LEU A 95 9.84 11.24 -5.75
C LEU A 95 11.26 11.63 -6.18
N LEU A 96 11.44 11.98 -7.47
CA LEU A 96 12.69 12.27 -8.19
C LEU A 96 13.49 13.48 -7.66
N ILE A 97 13.54 13.69 -6.35
CA ILE A 97 14.19 14.81 -5.67
C ILE A 97 15.28 14.24 -4.75
N PRO A 98 16.57 14.62 -4.89
CA PRO A 98 17.70 13.90 -4.30
C PRO A 98 17.91 14.12 -2.79
N LYS A 99 16.87 14.48 -2.05
CA LYS A 99 17.00 14.78 -0.63
C LYS A 99 15.81 14.20 0.13
N LEU A 100 16.13 13.37 1.14
CA LEU A 100 15.23 12.76 2.14
C LEU A 100 14.66 11.43 1.62
N SER A 101 14.72 10.29 2.30
CA SER A 101 15.04 9.95 3.68
C SER A 101 15.58 8.51 3.72
N LYS A 102 16.40 8.17 4.72
CA LYS A 102 16.79 6.77 4.98
C LYS A 102 15.53 5.95 5.29
N ALA A 103 15.16 5.04 4.40
CA ALA A 103 14.08 4.08 4.65
C ALA A 103 14.36 3.35 5.97
N ARG A 104 13.56 3.64 7.00
CA ARG A 104 13.64 2.94 8.29
C ARG A 104 12.33 2.19 8.50
N LEU A 105 12.43 0.89 8.73
CA LEU A 105 11.27 0.07 9.11
C LEU A 105 10.67 0.65 10.41
N THR A 106 9.43 1.12 10.35
CA THR A 106 8.69 1.62 11.52
C THR A 106 7.79 0.55 12.13
N ALA A 107 7.46 0.71 13.42
CA ALA A 107 6.78 -0.31 14.21
C ALA A 107 5.42 -0.78 13.62
N PHE A 108 5.18 -2.09 13.75
CA PHE A 108 4.14 -2.90 13.10
C PHE A 108 2.67 -2.57 13.41
N SER A 109 2.35 -1.61 14.29
CA SER A 109 1.01 -1.51 14.89
C SER A 109 -0.06 -0.82 14.02
N ARG A 110 0.33 0.05 13.08
CA ARG A 110 -0.62 0.87 12.29
C ARG A 110 -0.62 0.62 10.79
N GLY A 111 0.09 -0.41 10.33
CA GLY A 111 0.14 -0.73 8.90
C GLY A 111 1.24 -0.03 8.11
N ILE A 112 1.88 1.00 8.67
CA ILE A 112 2.95 1.78 8.03
C ILE A 112 4.31 1.08 8.22
N PHE A 113 4.89 0.59 7.13
CA PHE A 113 6.17 -0.13 7.14
C PHE A 113 7.38 0.74 6.83
N PHE A 114 7.17 1.83 6.08
CA PHE A 114 8.23 2.67 5.57
C PHE A 114 8.09 4.08 6.10
N THR A 115 9.22 4.72 6.40
CA THR A 115 9.28 6.18 6.48
C THR A 115 9.09 6.74 5.07
N GLN A 116 8.12 7.63 4.86
CA GLN A 116 7.88 8.26 3.57
C GLN A 116 7.78 9.78 3.78
N ASP A 117 8.63 10.53 3.09
CA ASP A 117 8.41 11.96 2.89
C ASP A 117 7.48 12.16 1.69
N TRP A 118 6.46 12.99 1.83
CA TRP A 118 5.52 13.33 0.77
C TRP A 118 5.98 14.54 -0.05
N VAL A 119 7.15 15.12 0.27
CA VAL A 119 7.85 16.13 -0.53
C VAL A 119 6.94 17.31 -0.89
N SER A 120 6.26 17.83 0.15
CA SER A 120 5.31 18.95 0.05
C SER A 120 4.13 18.71 -0.90
N MET A 121 3.87 17.46 -1.29
CA MET A 121 2.63 17.12 -1.99
C MET A 121 1.43 17.49 -1.10
N PRO A 122 0.38 18.11 -1.65
CA PRO A 122 -0.81 18.46 -0.86
C PRO A 122 -1.40 17.22 -0.18
N GLY A 123 -1.88 17.41 1.04
CA GLY A 123 -2.64 16.38 1.75
C GLY A 123 -3.94 16.03 1.01
N VAL A 124 -4.41 14.80 1.20
CA VAL A 124 -5.73 14.36 0.75
C VAL A 124 -6.67 14.39 1.95
N LEU A 125 -7.88 14.90 1.76
CA LEU A 125 -8.88 15.00 2.83
C LEU A 125 -9.56 13.63 3.04
N PRO A 126 -9.38 12.95 4.19
CA PRO A 126 -10.05 11.69 4.48
C PRO A 126 -11.57 11.89 4.62
N VAL A 127 -12.33 10.90 4.13
CA VAL A 127 -13.80 10.88 4.23
C VAL A 127 -14.22 9.65 5.02
N ALA A 128 -14.86 9.86 6.17
CA ALA A 128 -15.51 8.81 6.94
C ALA A 128 -16.98 8.69 6.50
N SER A 129 -17.35 7.53 5.95
CA SER A 129 -18.69 7.29 5.40
C SER A 129 -19.08 5.82 5.57
N GLY A 130 -20.38 5.55 5.68
CA GLY A 130 -20.95 4.20 5.81
C GLY A 130 -21.39 3.86 7.23
N GLY A 131 -22.70 3.74 7.45
CA GLY A 131 -23.27 3.24 8.71
C GLY A 131 -23.09 4.14 9.95
N ILE A 132 -22.64 5.39 9.79
CA ILE A 132 -22.39 6.30 10.91
C ILE A 132 -23.61 7.15 11.30
N HIS A 133 -23.71 7.50 12.59
CA HIS A 133 -24.74 8.37 13.18
C HIS A 133 -24.16 9.12 14.39
N VAL A 134 -24.94 10.05 14.97
CA VAL A 134 -24.49 11.00 16.02
C VAL A 134 -23.78 10.39 17.23
N TRP A 135 -24.14 9.17 17.64
CA TRP A 135 -23.50 8.50 18.79
C TRP A 135 -22.05 8.09 18.53
N HIS A 136 -21.62 8.00 17.26
CA HIS A 136 -20.23 7.76 16.92
C HIS A 136 -19.37 9.03 16.97
N MET A 137 -19.97 10.22 17.15
CA MET A 137 -19.27 11.49 17.00
C MET A 137 -18.00 11.62 17.86
N PRO A 138 -17.98 11.22 19.15
CA PRO A 138 -16.74 11.30 19.94
C PRO A 138 -15.60 10.46 19.35
N ALA A 139 -15.90 9.23 18.91
CA ALA A 139 -14.89 8.38 18.28
C ALA A 139 -14.47 8.91 16.90
N LEU A 140 -15.39 9.49 16.14
CA LEU A 140 -15.09 10.06 14.82
C LEU A 140 -14.14 11.26 14.92
N THR A 141 -14.36 12.17 15.87
CA THR A 141 -13.50 13.34 16.08
C THR A 141 -12.14 12.97 16.67
N GLU A 142 -12.04 11.88 17.43
CA GLU A 142 -10.77 11.33 17.92
C GLU A 142 -9.97 10.64 16.80
N ILE A 143 -10.62 9.80 15.98
CA ILE A 143 -9.94 8.99 14.95
C ILE A 143 -9.50 9.84 13.76
N PHE A 144 -10.38 10.70 13.25
CA PHE A 144 -10.14 11.42 12.00
C PHE A 144 -9.64 12.85 12.20
N GLY A 145 -9.82 13.42 13.40
CA GLY A 145 -9.43 14.79 13.68
C GLY A 145 -10.21 15.82 12.86
N ASP A 146 -9.64 17.03 12.76
CA ASP A 146 -10.33 18.20 12.21
C ASP A 146 -10.34 18.23 10.67
N ASP A 147 -9.26 17.74 10.04
CA ASP A 147 -9.12 17.71 8.59
C ASP A 147 -9.79 16.46 8.01
N SER A 148 -11.11 16.35 8.15
CA SER A 148 -11.87 15.21 7.63
C SER A 148 -13.30 15.58 7.22
N VAL A 149 -13.92 14.72 6.40
CA VAL A 149 -15.35 14.81 6.07
C VAL A 149 -16.09 13.65 6.69
N LEU A 150 -17.10 13.93 7.50
CA LEU A 150 -17.99 12.93 8.07
C LEU A 150 -19.31 12.91 7.28
N GLN A 151 -19.56 11.84 6.54
CA GLN A 151 -20.73 11.72 5.67
C GLN A 151 -21.83 10.84 6.30
N PHE A 152 -22.93 11.49 6.67
CA PHE A 152 -24.09 10.84 7.27
C PHE A 152 -25.20 10.62 6.24
N GLY A 153 -25.22 9.44 5.59
CA GLY A 153 -26.31 9.04 4.69
C GLY A 153 -27.58 8.70 5.47
N GLY A 154 -27.72 7.42 5.86
CA GLY A 154 -28.84 6.97 6.70
C GLY A 154 -28.98 7.74 8.02
N GLY A 155 -27.86 8.18 8.61
CA GLY A 155 -27.84 9.01 9.81
C GLY A 155 -28.48 10.40 9.66
N THR A 156 -28.67 10.88 8.42
CA THR A 156 -29.43 12.11 8.13
C THR A 156 -30.85 11.77 7.65
N LEU A 157 -30.94 10.92 6.62
CA LEU A 157 -32.20 10.63 5.92
C LEU A 157 -33.18 9.77 6.75
N GLY A 158 -32.68 9.01 7.72
CA GLY A 158 -33.48 8.16 8.60
C GLY A 158 -34.08 8.88 9.80
N HIS A 159 -33.87 10.20 9.93
CA HIS A 159 -34.36 10.96 11.08
C HIS A 159 -35.90 11.05 11.06
N PRO A 160 -36.60 10.76 12.17
CA PRO A 160 -38.07 10.64 12.19
C PRO A 160 -38.81 11.93 11.84
N TRP A 161 -38.14 13.07 11.99
CA TRP A 161 -38.67 14.40 11.66
C TRP A 161 -38.16 14.97 10.33
N GLY A 162 -37.54 14.12 9.49
CA GLY A 162 -37.06 14.48 8.16
C GLY A 162 -35.61 14.95 8.11
N ASN A 163 -35.15 15.25 6.88
CA ASN A 163 -33.73 15.44 6.57
C ASN A 163 -33.10 16.66 7.25
N ALA A 164 -33.84 17.78 7.35
CA ALA A 164 -33.31 19.00 7.96
C ALA A 164 -33.02 18.80 9.46
N PRO A 165 -33.94 18.24 10.28
CA PRO A 165 -33.62 17.84 11.65
C PRO A 165 -32.47 16.84 11.76
N GLY A 166 -32.37 15.86 10.85
CA GLY A 166 -31.24 14.92 10.81
C GLY A 166 -29.90 15.62 10.59
N ALA A 167 -29.84 16.58 9.66
CA ALA A 167 -28.63 17.36 9.38
C ALA A 167 -28.25 18.25 10.56
N VAL A 168 -29.24 18.87 11.22
CA VAL A 168 -29.03 19.67 12.44
C VAL A 168 -28.49 18.79 13.56
N ALA A 169 -29.06 17.60 13.79
CA ALA A 169 -28.59 16.68 14.82
C ALA A 169 -27.11 16.29 14.61
N ASN A 170 -26.70 15.99 13.37
CA ASN A 170 -25.31 15.68 13.04
C ASN A 170 -24.38 16.87 13.30
N ARG A 171 -24.79 18.08 12.89
CA ARG A 171 -24.00 19.29 13.09
C ARG A 171 -23.82 19.64 14.57
N VAL A 172 -24.91 19.63 15.35
CA VAL A 172 -24.89 19.94 16.78
C VAL A 172 -24.02 18.95 17.53
N ALA A 173 -24.13 17.65 17.22
CA ALA A 173 -23.28 16.64 17.82
C ALA A 173 -21.79 16.88 17.51
N LEU A 174 -21.45 17.23 16.26
CA LEU A 174 -20.07 17.54 15.87
C LEU A 174 -19.52 18.74 16.63
N GLU A 175 -20.25 19.86 16.60
CA GLU A 175 -19.83 21.10 17.26
C GLU A 175 -19.66 20.89 18.77
N ALA A 176 -20.57 20.16 19.42
CA ALA A 176 -20.48 19.84 20.84
C ALA A 176 -19.27 18.95 21.17
N CYS A 177 -19.00 17.91 20.38
CA CYS A 177 -17.86 17.03 20.61
C CYS A 177 -16.52 17.73 20.36
N VAL A 178 -16.43 18.59 19.35
CA VAL A 178 -15.23 19.40 19.09
C VAL A 178 -15.00 20.43 20.18
N GLN A 179 -16.07 21.10 20.64
CA GLN A 179 -15.98 22.04 21.76
C GLN A 179 -15.47 21.34 23.02
N ALA A 180 -16.09 20.22 23.42
CA ALA A 180 -15.67 19.45 24.60
C ALA A 180 -14.20 19.03 24.51
N ARG A 181 -13.76 18.49 23.36
CA ARG A 181 -12.37 18.09 23.12
C ARG A 181 -11.37 19.25 23.29
N ASN A 182 -11.77 20.48 22.97
CA ASN A 182 -10.89 21.66 23.04
C ASN A 182 -10.88 22.33 24.43
N GLU A 183 -11.81 21.95 25.31
CA GLU A 183 -11.92 22.46 26.68
C GLU A 183 -11.21 21.56 27.71
N ASP A 184 -10.90 20.31 27.35
CA ASP A 184 -10.10 19.34 28.13
C ASP A 184 -8.58 19.59 28.04
#